data_AF-A0A0G1VZ01-F1
#
_entry.id   AF-A0A0G1VZ01-F1
#
_cell.length_a   1.000
_cell.length_b   1.000
_cell.length_c   1.000
_cell.angle_alpha   90.00
_cell.angle_beta   90.00
_cell.angle_gamma   90.00
#
_symmetry.space_group_name_H-M   'P 1'
#
loop_
_entity.id
_entity.type
_entity.pdbx_description
1 polymer ?
#
loop_
_entity_poly.entity_id
_entity_poly.type
_entity_poly.pdbx_seq_one_letter_code
_entity_poly.pdbx_strand_id
1 'polypeptide(L)'
;MNKTVNAIVWIVLFMLLLPSSLAVASWNSLPGTRLFAVKLFMEQALVRIVPTAEAKGTLQIAYTERRFSEAKRLLADQSSVQGLSYLNNQVDGTKDTILQAKNPAVKRELAQKYVVKLREVNSQLEEQKQIAVQTRPPTKSTPTPTPASPVTPPAPDVEQTIEEAQENIDDAIEELENQLDAPPENNDPNHDNNNTEFRPDNNSDKKDEKEKEKEKEKDRNNDRNNDRNNDD
;
A
#
# COMPACT_ATOMS: atom_id res chain seq x y z
N MET A 1 -7.24 35.30 28.94
CA MET A 1 -6.59 34.60 27.80
C MET A 1 -6.34 35.59 26.68
N ASN A 2 -5.11 35.63 26.17
CA ASN A 2 -4.76 36.51 25.05
C ASN A 2 -5.52 36.07 23.79
N LYS A 3 -6.08 37.01 23.03
CA LYS A 3 -6.90 36.74 21.83
C LYS A 3 -6.19 35.80 20.84
N THR A 4 -4.87 35.92 20.73
CA THR A 4 -4.01 35.07 19.88
C THR A 4 -3.95 33.62 20.34
N VAL A 5 -3.85 33.36 21.65
CA VAL A 5 -3.82 32.00 22.20
C VAL A 5 -5.18 31.33 21.99
N ASN A 6 -6.28 32.06 22.17
CA ASN A 6 -7.61 31.55 21.87
C ASN A 6 -7.75 31.21 20.37
N ALA A 7 -7.28 32.08 19.48
CA ALA A 7 -7.30 31.82 18.03
C ALA A 7 -6.49 30.57 17.64
N ILE A 8 -5.29 30.39 18.22
CA ILE A 8 -4.47 29.19 17.96
C ILE A 8 -5.17 27.92 18.45
N VAL A 9 -5.78 27.94 19.64
CA VAL A 9 -6.55 26.79 20.16
C VAL A 9 -7.71 26.44 19.23
N TRP A 10 -8.46 27.44 18.74
CA TRP A 10 -9.55 27.19 17.78
C TRP A 10 -9.05 26.65 16.44
N ILE A 11 -7.93 27.17 15.93
CA ILE A 11 -7.32 26.68 14.69
C ILE A 11 -6.89 25.22 14.85
N VAL A 12 -6.19 24.88 15.95
CA VAL A 12 -5.76 23.50 16.25
C VAL A 12 -6.98 22.58 16.44
N LEU A 13 -8.02 23.05 17.13
CA LEU A 13 -9.25 22.29 17.33
C LEU A 13 -9.93 21.99 15.99
N PHE A 14 -10.13 22.99 15.12
CA PHE A 14 -10.72 22.78 13.80
C PHE A 14 -9.83 21.90 12.91
N MET A 15 -8.52 22.06 12.99
CA MET A 15 -7.56 21.23 12.27
C MET A 15 -7.64 19.76 12.70
N LEU A 16 -7.97 19.46 13.95
CA LEU A 16 -8.14 18.10 14.44
C LEU A 16 -9.56 17.56 14.20
N LEU A 17 -10.60 18.38 14.34
CA LEU A 17 -12.00 17.94 14.27
C LEU A 17 -12.40 17.49 12.86
N LEU A 18 -11.97 18.23 11.84
CA LEU A 18 -12.29 17.94 10.45
C LEU A 18 -11.77 16.57 10.00
N PRO A 19 -10.46 16.24 10.12
CA PRO A 19 -9.97 14.93 9.71
C PRO A 19 -10.56 13.79 10.55
N SER A 20 -10.84 13.98 11.84
CA SER A 20 -11.50 12.97 12.67
C SER A 20 -12.92 12.66 12.17
N SER A 21 -13.70 13.67 11.78
CA SER A 21 -15.05 13.45 11.24
C SER A 21 -15.02 12.74 9.88
N LEU A 22 -14.09 13.10 9.00
CA LEU A 22 -13.89 12.42 7.71
C LEU A 22 -13.43 10.98 7.89
N ALA A 23 -12.54 10.72 8.86
CA ALA A 23 -12.08 9.37 9.17
C ALA A 23 -13.25 8.45 9.50
N VAL A 24 -14.11 8.87 10.44
CA VAL A 24 -15.29 8.08 10.84
C VAL A 24 -16.26 7.89 9.68
N ALA A 25 -16.54 8.94 8.90
CA ALA A 25 -17.45 8.85 7.76
C ALA A 25 -16.91 7.94 6.64
N SER A 26 -15.60 7.99 6.37
CA SER A 26 -14.95 7.14 5.37
C SER A 26 -14.86 5.68 5.81
N TRP A 27 -14.85 5.38 7.11
CA TRP A 27 -14.67 4.02 7.62
C TRP A 27 -15.74 3.05 7.11
N ASN A 28 -16.98 3.52 7.01
CA ASN A 28 -18.14 2.74 6.52
C ASN A 28 -18.41 2.90 5.01
N SER A 29 -17.55 3.64 4.29
CA SER A 29 -17.69 3.82 2.85
C SER A 29 -17.40 2.51 2.10
N LEU A 30 -18.24 2.22 1.11
CA LEU A 30 -18.09 1.08 0.20
C LEU A 30 -17.45 1.51 -1.12
N PRO A 31 -16.83 0.57 -1.86
CA PRO A 31 -16.45 0.79 -3.25
C PRO A 31 -17.56 1.48 -4.07
N GLY A 32 -17.17 2.44 -4.92
CA GLY A 32 -18.09 3.24 -5.73
C GLY A 32 -18.67 4.48 -5.02
N THR A 33 -18.47 4.65 -3.71
CA THR A 33 -18.90 5.85 -2.97
C THR A 33 -17.82 6.95 -2.96
N ARG A 34 -18.23 8.21 -2.87
CA ARG A 34 -17.29 9.37 -2.90
C ARG A 34 -16.23 9.34 -1.80
N LEU A 35 -16.58 8.83 -0.61
CA LEU A 35 -15.68 8.78 0.54
C LEU A 35 -14.72 7.58 0.51
N PHE A 36 -14.91 6.64 -0.42
CA PHE A 36 -14.05 5.47 -0.53
C PHE A 36 -12.61 5.83 -0.89
N ALA A 37 -12.41 6.83 -1.76
CA ALA A 37 -11.07 7.33 -2.07
C ALA A 37 -10.35 7.88 -0.83
N VAL A 38 -11.08 8.53 0.09
CA VAL A 38 -10.53 9.02 1.35
C VAL A 38 -10.12 7.85 2.24
N LYS A 39 -10.94 6.80 2.32
CA LYS A 39 -10.62 5.56 3.03
C LYS A 39 -9.33 4.93 2.51
N LEU A 40 -9.21 4.74 1.19
CA LEU A 40 -8.01 4.18 0.56
C LEU A 40 -6.77 5.03 0.87
N PHE A 41 -6.89 6.35 0.78
CA PHE A 41 -5.81 7.28 1.11
C PHE A 41 -5.35 7.13 2.56
N MET A 42 -6.29 7.07 3.51
CA MET A 42 -6.00 6.92 4.93
C MET A 42 -5.33 5.57 5.22
N GLU A 43 -5.84 4.49 4.65
CA GLU A 43 -5.26 3.16 4.82
C GLU A 43 -3.82 3.10 4.28
N GLN A 44 -3.59 3.68 3.11
CA GLN A 44 -2.24 3.79 2.54
C GLN A 44 -1.32 4.68 3.41
N ALA A 45 -1.84 5.77 3.97
CA ALA A 45 -1.08 6.63 4.87
C ALA A 45 -0.68 5.88 6.15
N LEU A 46 -1.60 5.12 6.74
CA LEU A 46 -1.35 4.27 7.91
C LEU A 46 -0.24 3.24 7.61
N VAL A 47 -0.32 2.54 6.47
CA VAL A 47 0.71 1.58 6.05
C VAL A 47 2.09 2.21 5.90
N ARG A 48 2.18 3.49 5.50
CA ARG A 48 3.47 4.21 5.34
C ARG A 48 4.10 4.65 6.66
N ILE A 49 3.29 4.94 7.68
CA ILE A 49 3.79 5.43 8.98
C ILE A 49 4.12 4.29 9.95
N VAL A 50 3.64 3.07 9.69
CA VAL A 50 3.94 1.90 10.52
C VAL A 50 5.42 1.51 10.36
N PRO A 51 6.21 1.46 11.45
CA PRO A 51 7.66 1.36 11.35
C PRO A 51 8.18 -0.07 11.15
N THR A 52 7.43 -1.09 11.57
CA THR A 52 7.91 -2.48 11.52
C THR A 52 7.25 -3.26 10.39
N ALA A 53 8.01 -4.16 9.76
CA ALA A 53 7.50 -5.05 8.71
C ALA A 53 6.36 -5.95 9.24
N GLU A 54 6.48 -6.42 10.48
CA GLU A 54 5.46 -7.23 11.16
C GLU A 54 4.13 -6.47 11.32
N ALA A 55 4.17 -5.23 11.83
CA ALA A 55 2.97 -4.43 12.01
C ALA A 55 2.38 -4.01 10.65
N LYS A 56 3.23 -3.71 9.66
CA LYS A 56 2.79 -3.40 8.29
C LYS A 56 2.08 -4.60 7.66
N GLY A 57 2.66 -5.80 7.77
CA GLY A 57 2.06 -7.04 7.30
C GLY A 57 0.74 -7.36 8.01
N THR A 58 0.71 -7.26 9.34
CA THR A 58 -0.53 -7.47 10.12
C THR A 58 -1.62 -6.47 9.74
N LEU A 59 -1.27 -5.22 9.48
CA LEU A 59 -2.22 -4.20 9.03
C LEU A 59 -2.79 -4.52 7.64
N GLN A 60 -1.94 -4.94 6.71
CA GLN A 60 -2.35 -5.35 5.36
C GLN A 60 -3.28 -6.58 5.40
N ILE A 61 -2.96 -7.59 6.23
CA ILE A 61 -3.83 -8.76 6.46
C ILE A 61 -5.21 -8.32 6.97
N ALA A 62 -5.27 -7.35 7.90
CA ALA A 62 -6.52 -6.81 8.41
C ALA A 62 -7.31 -6.03 7.34
N TYR A 63 -6.62 -5.41 6.37
CA TYR A 63 -7.28 -4.78 5.23
C TYR A 63 -7.84 -5.80 4.25
N THR A 64 -7.22 -6.97 4.05
CA THR A 64 -7.81 -8.06 3.26
C THR A 64 -9.17 -8.49 3.82
N GLU A 65 -9.26 -8.74 5.13
CA GLU A 65 -10.53 -9.07 5.80
C GLU A 65 -11.59 -7.98 5.58
N ARG A 66 -11.19 -6.72 5.68
CA ARG A 66 -12.10 -5.58 5.45
C ARG A 66 -12.58 -5.54 4.01
N ARG A 67 -11.70 -5.74 3.03
CA ARG A 67 -12.05 -5.76 1.62
C ARG A 67 -13.00 -6.90 1.29
N PHE A 68 -12.78 -8.05 1.90
CA PHE A 68 -13.70 -9.17 1.78
C PHE A 68 -15.08 -8.83 2.36
N SER A 69 -15.15 -8.22 3.55
CA SER A 69 -16.41 -7.77 4.15
C SER A 69 -17.16 -6.75 3.28
N GLU A 70 -16.44 -5.84 2.62
CA GLU A 70 -17.00 -4.87 1.67
C GLU A 70 -17.54 -5.57 0.42
N ALA A 71 -16.79 -6.53 -0.14
CA ALA A 71 -17.22 -7.34 -1.27
C ALA A 71 -18.48 -8.14 -0.94
N LYS A 72 -18.50 -8.82 0.20
CA LYS A 72 -19.65 -9.58 0.70
C LYS A 72 -20.91 -8.72 0.79
N ARG A 73 -20.79 -7.48 1.32
CA ARG A 73 -21.93 -6.57 1.41
C ARG A 73 -22.42 -6.12 0.03
N LEU A 74 -21.51 -5.80 -0.89
CA LEU A 74 -21.88 -5.41 -2.26
C LEU A 74 -22.54 -6.55 -3.05
N LEU A 75 -22.06 -7.78 -2.87
CA LEU A 75 -22.63 -9.00 -3.45
C LEU A 75 -24.03 -9.28 -2.88
N ALA A 76 -24.20 -9.18 -1.57
CA ALA A 76 -25.51 -9.37 -0.91
C ALA A 76 -26.55 -8.35 -1.39
N ASP A 77 -26.14 -7.11 -1.60
CA ASP A 77 -26.99 -6.03 -2.12
C ASP A 77 -27.22 -6.12 -3.64
N GLN A 78 -26.63 -7.12 -4.33
CA GLN A 78 -26.59 -7.26 -5.80
C GLN A 78 -26.17 -5.97 -6.53
N SER A 79 -25.43 -5.12 -5.81
CA SER A 79 -25.21 -3.73 -6.20
C SER A 79 -23.99 -3.58 -7.12
N SER A 80 -22.97 -4.42 -6.93
CA SER A 80 -21.74 -4.40 -7.72
C SER A 80 -20.84 -5.59 -7.39
N VAL A 81 -20.07 -6.06 -8.37
CA VAL A 81 -18.94 -7.00 -8.17
C VAL A 81 -17.63 -6.27 -7.90
N GLN A 82 -17.61 -4.94 -7.94
CA GLN A 82 -16.39 -4.13 -7.82
C GLN A 82 -15.63 -4.38 -6.51
N GLY A 83 -16.31 -4.79 -5.44
CA GLY A 83 -15.68 -5.17 -4.18
C GLY A 83 -14.68 -6.33 -4.34
N LEU A 84 -14.95 -7.28 -5.23
CA LEU A 84 -14.05 -8.41 -5.51
C LEU A 84 -12.75 -7.96 -6.18
N SER A 85 -12.80 -6.99 -7.08
CA SER A 85 -11.58 -6.40 -7.66
C SER A 85 -10.71 -5.72 -6.59
N TYR A 86 -11.32 -5.00 -5.64
CA TYR A 86 -10.56 -4.42 -4.53
C TYR A 86 -10.03 -5.46 -3.55
N LEU A 87 -10.72 -6.59 -3.39
CA LEU A 87 -10.21 -7.74 -2.65
C LEU A 87 -8.97 -8.32 -3.34
N ASN A 88 -9.02 -8.61 -4.64
CA ASN A 88 -7.88 -9.16 -5.39
C ASN A 88 -6.64 -8.27 -5.29
N ASN A 89 -6.80 -6.96 -5.54
CA ASN A 89 -5.69 -6.01 -5.40
C ASN A 89 -5.09 -5.98 -3.98
N GLN A 90 -5.94 -6.13 -2.95
CA GLN A 90 -5.47 -6.20 -1.57
C GLN A 90 -4.80 -7.55 -1.28
N VAL A 91 -5.26 -8.63 -1.91
CA VAL A 91 -4.67 -9.95 -1.80
C VAL A 91 -3.22 -9.92 -2.29
N ASP A 92 -3.02 -9.42 -3.50
CA ASP A 92 -1.73 -9.30 -4.16
C ASP A 92 -0.80 -8.36 -3.40
N GLY A 93 -1.29 -7.16 -3.05
CA GLY A 93 -0.48 -6.19 -2.33
C GLY A 93 -0.04 -6.66 -0.94
N THR A 94 -0.87 -7.46 -0.26
CA THR A 94 -0.52 -8.06 1.04
C THR A 94 0.50 -9.17 0.86
N LYS A 95 0.29 -10.07 -0.12
CA LYS A 95 1.24 -11.11 -0.51
C LYS A 95 2.62 -10.52 -0.79
N ASP A 96 2.70 -9.54 -1.68
CA ASP A 96 3.95 -8.86 -2.04
C ASP A 96 4.63 -8.23 -0.83
N THR A 97 3.86 -7.59 0.06
CA THR A 97 4.39 -7.01 1.30
C THR A 97 5.03 -8.06 2.19
N ILE A 98 4.42 -9.25 2.29
CA ILE A 98 4.94 -10.37 3.09
C ILE A 98 6.20 -10.94 2.43
N LEU A 99 6.18 -11.19 1.13
CA LEU A 99 7.31 -11.74 0.38
C LEU A 99 8.54 -10.82 0.42
N GLN A 100 8.33 -9.50 0.43
CA GLN A 100 9.37 -8.48 0.54
C GLN A 100 9.88 -8.26 1.98
N ALA A 101 9.31 -8.93 2.99
CA ALA A 101 9.79 -8.80 4.36
C ALA A 101 11.22 -9.35 4.50
N LYS A 102 12.15 -8.51 4.96
CA LYS A 102 13.57 -8.86 5.07
C LYS A 102 13.88 -9.91 6.13
N ASN A 103 13.13 -9.90 7.23
CA ASN A 103 13.35 -10.86 8.31
C ASN A 103 12.62 -12.18 7.99
N PRO A 104 13.33 -13.31 7.85
CA PRO A 104 12.73 -14.59 7.47
C PRO A 104 11.75 -15.13 8.51
N ALA A 105 11.98 -14.89 9.81
CA ALA A 105 11.07 -15.31 10.86
C ALA A 105 9.73 -14.56 10.77
N VAL A 106 9.80 -13.22 10.60
CA VAL A 106 8.61 -12.37 10.43
C VAL A 106 7.89 -12.70 9.11
N LYS A 107 8.63 -12.95 8.02
CA LYS A 107 8.07 -13.40 6.74
C LYS A 107 7.26 -14.67 6.92
N ARG A 108 7.85 -15.69 7.57
CA ARG A 108 7.21 -16.99 7.82
C ARG A 108 5.96 -16.84 8.68
N GLU A 109 6.04 -16.08 9.76
CA GLU A 109 4.90 -15.81 10.65
C GLU A 109 3.75 -15.12 9.92
N LEU A 110 4.05 -14.05 9.18
CA LEU A 110 3.04 -13.33 8.40
C LEU A 110 2.43 -14.19 7.30
N ALA A 111 3.26 -14.97 6.59
CA ALA A 111 2.78 -15.89 5.55
C ALA A 111 1.81 -16.93 6.15
N GLN A 112 2.18 -17.57 7.26
CA GLN A 112 1.31 -18.53 7.94
C GLN A 112 -0.02 -17.89 8.40
N LYS A 113 0.06 -16.72 9.03
CA LYS A 113 -1.12 -15.97 9.46
C LYS A 113 -2.02 -15.60 8.28
N TYR A 114 -1.41 -15.24 7.16
CA TYR A 114 -2.14 -14.81 5.99
C TYR A 114 -2.78 -15.96 5.23
N VAL A 115 -2.10 -17.11 5.08
CA VAL A 115 -2.68 -18.33 4.50
C VAL A 115 -3.93 -18.77 5.26
N VAL A 116 -3.89 -18.76 6.61
CA VAL A 116 -5.08 -19.08 7.43
C VAL A 116 -6.23 -18.13 7.11
N LYS A 117 -5.93 -16.83 7.01
CA LYS A 117 -6.92 -15.80 6.69
C LYS A 117 -7.48 -15.95 5.26
N LEU A 118 -6.62 -16.24 4.28
CA LEU A 118 -7.02 -16.44 2.88
C LEU A 118 -7.92 -17.66 2.73
N ARG A 119 -7.63 -18.77 3.41
CA ARG A 119 -8.51 -19.95 3.44
C ARG A 119 -9.89 -19.65 4.04
N GLU A 120 -9.94 -18.83 5.10
CA GLU A 120 -11.20 -18.37 5.67
C GLU A 120 -11.99 -17.52 4.66
N VAL A 121 -11.34 -16.57 3.99
CA VAL A 121 -11.95 -15.75 2.94
C VAL A 121 -12.45 -16.60 1.78
N ASN A 122 -11.64 -17.55 1.30
CA ASN A 122 -12.01 -18.43 0.19
C ASN A 122 -13.25 -19.29 0.54
N SER A 123 -13.26 -19.87 1.76
CA SER A 123 -14.42 -20.62 2.25
C SER A 123 -15.69 -19.78 2.30
N GLN A 124 -15.59 -18.51 2.70
CA GLN A 124 -16.77 -17.63 2.75
C GLN A 124 -17.19 -17.10 1.38
N LEU A 125 -16.28 -17.00 0.40
CA LEU A 125 -16.63 -16.69 -1.00
C LEU A 125 -17.43 -17.83 -1.63
N GLU A 126 -17.07 -19.08 -1.33
CA GLU A 126 -17.81 -20.25 -1.79
C GLU A 126 -19.27 -20.23 -1.29
N GLU A 127 -19.49 -19.83 -0.03
CA GLU A 127 -20.84 -19.61 0.50
C GLU A 127 -21.59 -18.52 -0.28
N GLN A 128 -20.93 -17.41 -0.62
CA GLN A 128 -21.56 -16.34 -1.43
C GLN A 128 -21.92 -16.81 -2.84
N LYS A 129 -21.08 -17.64 -3.46
CA LYS A 129 -21.36 -18.24 -4.76
C LYS A 129 -22.64 -19.06 -4.72
N GLN A 130 -22.79 -19.93 -3.72
CA GLN A 130 -23.99 -20.77 -3.57
C GLN A 130 -25.26 -19.94 -3.32
N ILE A 131 -25.16 -18.82 -2.58
CA ILE A 131 -26.27 -17.88 -2.38
C ILE A 131 -26.65 -17.20 -3.69
N ALA A 132 -25.67 -16.75 -4.48
CA ALA A 132 -25.90 -16.10 -5.76
C ALA A 132 -26.60 -17.03 -6.77
N VAL A 133 -26.23 -18.32 -6.81
CA VAL A 133 -26.87 -19.33 -7.67
C VAL A 133 -28.31 -19.62 -7.23
N GLN A 134 -28.59 -19.73 -5.93
CA GLN A 134 -29.95 -19.99 -5.41
C GLN A 134 -30.92 -18.80 -5.55
N THR A 135 -30.40 -17.57 -5.53
CA THR A 135 -31.23 -16.35 -5.60
C THR A 135 -31.49 -15.86 -7.03
N ARG A 136 -30.96 -16.55 -8.06
CA ARG A 136 -31.19 -16.22 -9.46
C ARG A 136 -32.67 -16.45 -9.82
N PRO A 137 -33.44 -15.41 -10.22
CA PRO A 137 -34.80 -15.61 -10.67
C PRO A 137 -34.81 -16.50 -11.93
N PRO A 138 -35.81 -17.40 -12.10
CA PRO A 138 -35.88 -18.25 -13.28
C PRO A 138 -35.96 -17.36 -14.53
N THR A 139 -34.95 -17.45 -15.39
CA THR A 139 -34.93 -16.83 -16.71
C THR A 139 -36.07 -17.44 -17.52
N LYS A 140 -37.23 -16.77 -17.55
CA LYS A 140 -38.31 -17.09 -18.47
C LYS A 140 -37.82 -16.77 -19.88
N SER A 141 -37.38 -17.80 -20.60
CA SER A 141 -37.19 -17.78 -22.04
C SER A 141 -38.51 -17.41 -22.72
N THR A 142 -38.71 -16.14 -23.05
CA THR A 142 -39.78 -15.70 -23.95
C THR A 142 -39.12 -15.07 -25.17
N PRO A 143 -39.14 -15.71 -26.34
CA PRO A 143 -38.71 -15.05 -27.57
C PRO A 143 -39.82 -14.08 -27.96
N THR A 144 -39.57 -12.78 -27.80
CA THR A 144 -40.40 -11.74 -28.43
C THR A 144 -39.47 -10.79 -29.18
N PRO A 145 -39.53 -10.73 -30.52
CA PRO A 145 -38.70 -9.84 -31.31
C PRO A 145 -39.32 -8.43 -31.30
N THR A 146 -38.68 -7.48 -30.63
CA THR A 146 -39.07 -6.05 -30.61
C THR A 146 -37.77 -5.19 -30.54
N PRO A 147 -37.71 -4.03 -31.22
CA PRO A 147 -36.49 -3.56 -31.90
C PRO A 147 -35.44 -2.92 -30.98
N ALA A 148 -34.21 -2.93 -31.50
CA ALA A 148 -32.94 -2.54 -30.87
C ALA A 148 -33.01 -1.20 -30.12
N SER A 149 -33.02 -1.29 -28.79
CA SER A 149 -32.49 -0.26 -27.89
C SER A 149 -31.00 -0.52 -27.65
N PRO A 150 -30.20 0.51 -27.29
CA PRO A 150 -28.75 0.38 -27.16
C PRO A 150 -28.40 -0.75 -26.20
N VAL A 151 -27.50 -1.62 -26.66
CA VAL A 151 -27.01 -2.80 -25.94
C VAL A 151 -26.28 -2.30 -24.69
N THR A 152 -26.97 -2.27 -23.55
CA THR A 152 -26.31 -2.23 -22.25
C THR A 152 -25.40 -3.45 -22.18
N PRO A 153 -24.11 -3.29 -21.82
CA PRO A 153 -23.22 -4.43 -21.62
C PRO A 153 -23.87 -5.43 -20.67
N PRO A 154 -23.76 -6.75 -20.92
CA PRO A 154 -24.22 -7.74 -19.95
C PRO A 154 -23.55 -7.45 -18.61
N ALA A 155 -24.35 -7.41 -17.54
CA ALA A 155 -23.81 -7.30 -16.19
C ALA A 155 -22.77 -8.42 -15.99
N PRO A 156 -21.61 -8.13 -15.37
CA PRO A 156 -20.59 -9.14 -15.12
C PRO A 156 -21.22 -10.33 -14.38
N ASP A 157 -20.90 -11.54 -14.83
CA ASP A 157 -21.41 -12.74 -14.19
C ASP A 157 -20.81 -12.82 -12.79
N VAL A 158 -21.66 -12.71 -11.77
CA VAL A 158 -21.27 -12.72 -10.36
C VAL A 158 -20.54 -14.02 -10.03
N GLU A 159 -20.99 -15.13 -10.61
CA GLU A 159 -20.37 -16.44 -10.40
C GLU A 159 -18.94 -16.46 -10.94
N GLN A 160 -18.75 -16.03 -12.18
CA GLN A 160 -17.42 -15.94 -12.81
C GLN A 160 -16.48 -15.00 -12.03
N THR A 161 -16.99 -13.86 -11.54
CA THR A 161 -16.15 -12.90 -10.82
C THR A 161 -15.75 -13.44 -9.43
N ILE A 162 -16.61 -14.24 -8.79
CA ILE A 162 -16.26 -14.92 -7.55
C ILE A 162 -15.20 -16.00 -7.84
N GLU A 163 -15.36 -16.79 -8.89
CA GLU A 163 -14.36 -17.80 -9.28
C GLU A 163 -12.98 -17.19 -9.54
N GLU A 164 -12.91 -16.08 -10.27
CA GLU A 164 -11.65 -15.35 -10.50
C GLU A 164 -11.02 -14.85 -9.18
N ALA A 165 -11.84 -14.40 -8.24
CA ALA A 165 -11.33 -14.00 -6.93
C ALA A 165 -10.83 -15.18 -6.09
N GLN A 166 -11.47 -16.34 -6.19
CA GLN A 166 -11.03 -17.57 -5.52
C GLN A 166 -9.71 -18.07 -6.13
N GLU A 167 -9.59 -18.07 -7.46
CA GLU A 167 -8.35 -18.41 -8.17
C GLU A 167 -7.18 -17.54 -7.71
N ASN A 168 -7.36 -16.22 -7.65
CA ASN A 168 -6.31 -15.31 -7.17
C ASN A 168 -5.93 -15.57 -5.70
N ILE A 169 -6.89 -15.98 -4.87
CA ILE A 169 -6.62 -16.34 -3.48
C ILE A 169 -5.83 -17.64 -3.39
N ASP A 170 -6.19 -18.64 -4.19
CA ASP A 170 -5.52 -19.94 -4.20
C ASP A 170 -4.09 -19.82 -4.72
N ASP A 171 -3.85 -19.04 -5.78
CA ASP A 171 -2.52 -18.68 -6.27
C ASP A 171 -1.67 -18.00 -5.18
N ALA A 172 -2.28 -17.07 -4.44
CA ALA A 172 -1.60 -16.40 -3.33
C ALA A 172 -1.27 -17.36 -2.17
N ILE A 173 -2.14 -18.33 -1.87
CA ILE A 173 -1.89 -19.37 -0.88
C ILE A 173 -0.72 -20.23 -1.32
N GLU A 174 -0.72 -20.74 -2.56
CA GLU A 174 0.33 -21.60 -3.10
C GLU A 174 1.70 -20.90 -3.04
N GLU A 175 1.77 -19.64 -3.46
CA GLU A 175 3.02 -18.87 -3.43
C GLU A 175 3.54 -18.66 -2.00
N LEU A 176 2.65 -18.39 -1.04
CA LEU A 176 3.02 -18.21 0.36
C LEU A 176 3.44 -19.54 1.02
N GLU A 177 2.79 -20.65 0.70
CA GLU A 177 3.13 -21.98 1.20
C GLU A 177 4.48 -22.46 0.68
N ASN A 178 4.79 -22.21 -0.60
CA ASN A 178 6.11 -22.48 -1.16
C ASN A 178 7.24 -21.78 -0.39
N GLN A 179 6.98 -20.62 0.20
CA GLN A 179 7.93 -19.90 1.06
C GLN A 179 8.02 -20.48 2.49
N LEU A 180 6.96 -21.14 2.96
CA LEU A 180 6.96 -21.85 4.24
C LEU A 180 7.73 -23.17 4.16
N ASP A 181 7.74 -23.82 3.00
CA ASP A 181 8.45 -25.09 2.80
C ASP A 181 9.91 -24.92 2.38
N ALA A 182 10.30 -23.72 1.96
CA ALA A 182 11.69 -23.38 1.70
C ALA A 182 12.54 -23.56 2.99
N PRO A 183 13.70 -24.25 2.92
CA PRO A 183 14.59 -24.35 4.06
C PRO A 183 14.98 -22.96 4.53
N PRO A 184 15.15 -22.74 5.86
CA PRO A 184 15.52 -21.44 6.38
C PRO A 184 16.79 -20.98 5.66
N GLU A 185 16.68 -19.89 4.91
CA GLU A 185 17.81 -19.23 4.29
C GLU A 185 18.78 -18.93 5.43
N ASN A 186 19.94 -19.60 5.44
CA ASN A 186 21.02 -19.38 6.39
C ASN A 186 21.54 -17.96 6.16
N ASN A 187 20.83 -16.98 6.72
CA ASN A 187 21.32 -15.64 6.89
C ASN A 187 22.37 -15.70 7.99
N ASP A 188 23.58 -16.10 7.60
CA ASP A 188 24.77 -15.87 8.40
C ASP A 188 24.83 -14.35 8.67
N PRO A 189 24.63 -13.89 9.92
CA PRO A 189 24.69 -12.47 10.23
C PRO A 189 26.11 -11.91 10.09
N ASN A 190 27.09 -12.76 9.74
CA ASN A 190 28.51 -12.45 9.78
C ASN A 190 29.16 -12.31 8.40
N HIS A 191 28.39 -12.05 7.34
CA HIS A 191 28.99 -11.51 6.11
C HIS A 191 29.17 -10.00 6.24
N ASP A 192 30.04 -9.63 7.19
CA ASP A 192 30.81 -8.40 7.09
C ASP A 192 31.49 -8.40 5.72
N ASN A 193 31.02 -7.53 4.84
CA ASN A 193 31.69 -7.23 3.58
C ASN A 193 32.94 -6.38 3.88
N ASN A 194 33.90 -6.98 4.57
CA ASN A 194 35.28 -6.52 4.63
C ASN A 194 36.03 -7.12 3.44
N ASN A 195 35.66 -6.72 2.22
CA ASN A 195 36.60 -6.75 1.12
C ASN A 195 37.29 -5.38 1.03
N THR A 196 38.08 -5.06 2.05
CA THR A 196 39.19 -4.10 1.90
C THR A 196 40.45 -4.93 1.92
N GLU A 197 40.78 -5.50 0.76
CA GLU A 197 42.07 -6.11 0.51
C GLU A 197 43.14 -5.02 0.70
N PHE A 198 43.82 -5.10 1.85
CA PHE A 198 44.98 -4.30 2.19
C PHE A 198 46.11 -4.71 1.23
N ARG A 199 46.19 -4.08 0.06
CA ARG A 199 47.40 -4.02 -0.74
C ARG A 199 48.26 -2.87 -0.21
N PRO A 200 49.45 -3.11 0.36
CA PRO A 200 50.39 -2.04 0.61
C PRO A 200 51.08 -1.63 -0.70
N ASP A 201 51.20 -0.31 -0.85
CA ASP A 201 52.15 0.43 -1.67
C ASP A 201 52.18 0.21 -3.19
N ASN A 202 51.85 1.28 -3.92
CA ASN A 202 52.87 2.12 -4.59
C ASN A 202 52.25 2.89 -5.78
N ASN A 203 51.67 4.08 -5.53
CA ASN A 203 51.65 5.18 -6.52
C ASN A 203 51.11 6.48 -5.89
N SER A 204 51.91 7.13 -5.06
CA SER A 204 51.71 8.54 -4.71
C SER A 204 52.51 9.38 -5.69
N ASP A 205 51.92 9.66 -6.86
CA ASP A 205 52.30 10.84 -7.64
C ASP A 205 51.15 11.27 -8.56
N LYS A 206 50.84 12.57 -8.52
CA LYS A 206 49.84 13.31 -9.32
C LYS A 206 48.35 13.01 -9.08
N LYS A 207 47.73 13.82 -8.22
CA LYS A 207 46.62 14.74 -8.60
C LYS A 207 46.04 15.49 -7.38
N ASP A 208 46.88 16.21 -6.66
CA ASP A 208 46.45 17.29 -5.74
C ASP A 208 46.63 18.68 -6.39
N GLU A 209 46.25 18.78 -7.66
CA GLU A 209 46.14 20.05 -8.40
C GLU A 209 44.70 20.19 -8.91
N LYS A 210 43.76 20.47 -7.99
CA LYS A 210 42.51 21.17 -8.34
C LYS A 210 41.69 21.75 -7.18
N GLU A 211 42.16 21.67 -5.93
CA GLU A 211 41.48 22.28 -4.77
C GLU A 211 42.27 23.39 -4.05
N LYS A 212 43.44 23.81 -4.56
CA LYS A 212 44.16 24.99 -4.04
C LYS A 212 43.94 26.29 -4.82
N GLU A 213 43.02 26.31 -5.79
CA GLU A 213 42.77 27.49 -6.64
C GLU A 213 41.48 28.26 -6.30
N LYS A 214 40.68 27.81 -5.32
CA LYS A 214 39.46 28.53 -4.88
C LYS A 214 39.59 29.28 -3.54
N GLU A 215 40.75 29.22 -2.89
CA GLU A 215 40.98 29.88 -1.60
C GLU A 215 42.02 31.02 -1.66
N LYS A 216 42.51 31.38 -2.84
CA LYS A 216 43.37 32.57 -3.06
C LYS A 216 42.67 33.75 -3.75
N GLU A 217 41.36 33.66 -3.98
CA GLU A 217 40.56 34.70 -4.64
C GLU A 217 39.59 35.44 -3.68
N LYS A 218 39.82 35.34 -2.36
CA LYS A 218 39.11 36.17 -1.36
C LYS A 218 39.98 37.25 -0.70
N ASP A 219 41.30 37.18 -0.82
CA ASP A 219 42.21 38.14 -0.16
C ASP A 219 42.74 39.26 -1.09
N ARG A 220 42.29 39.35 -2.35
CA ARG A 220 42.72 40.41 -3.29
C ARG A 220 41.73 41.55 -3.53
N ASN A 221 40.53 41.50 -2.93
CA ASN A 221 39.50 42.52 -3.13
C ASN A 221 39.37 43.54 -1.99
N ASN A 222 40.21 43.49 -0.96
CA ASN A 222 40.09 44.39 0.21
C ASN A 222 41.09 45.57 0.24
N ASP A 223 42.04 45.66 -0.71
CA ASP A 223 43.09 46.69 -0.72
C ASP A 223 42.89 47.82 -1.75
N ARG A 224 41.71 47.95 -2.38
CA ARG A 224 41.46 48.99 -3.42
C ARG A 224 40.54 50.15 -3.03
N ASN A 225 40.06 50.24 -1.79
CA ASN A 225 39.08 51.25 -1.39
C ASN A 225 39.57 52.33 -0.42
N ASN A 226 40.88 52.46 -0.16
CA ASN A 226 41.37 53.38 0.89
C ASN A 226 42.18 54.61 0.42
N ASP A 227 42.22 54.92 -0.88
CA ASP A 227 43.05 56.02 -1.43
C ASP A 227 42.24 57.11 -2.16
N ARG A 228 41.05 57.47 -1.68
CA ARG A 228 40.21 58.49 -2.35
C ARG A 228 39.52 59.53 -1.48
N ASN A 229 40.00 59.82 -0.28
CA ASN A 229 39.52 60.97 0.50
C ASN A 229 40.69 61.65 1.22
N ASN A 230 41.32 62.63 0.56
CA ASN A 230 42.03 63.76 1.17
C ASN A 230 42.36 64.77 0.06
N ASP A 231 41.39 65.61 -0.25
CA ASP A 231 41.59 66.94 -0.84
C ASP A 231 40.42 67.79 -0.31
N ASP A 232 40.66 68.49 0.80
CA ASP A 232 40.13 69.81 1.20
C ASP A 232 40.63 70.20 2.61
#